data_AF-A0AAV1CT74-F1
#
_entry.id   AF-A0AAV1CT74-F1
#
_cell.length_a   1.000
_cell.length_b   1.000
_cell.length_c   1.000
_cell.angle_alpha   90.00
_cell.angle_beta   90.00
_cell.angle_gamma   90.00
#
_symmetry.space_group_name_H-M   'P 1'
#
loop_
_entity.id
_entity.type
_entity.pdbx_description
1 polymer ?
#
loop_
_entity_poly.entity_id
_entity_poly.type
_entity_poly.pdbx_seq_one_letter_code
_entity_poly.pdbx_strand_id
1 'polypeptide(L)'
;MSSFSPIGIFMIIIFLSLFSSYYSQVINNTPTTTTNINDCLPNNNDNPEYLYRIYVSDDLPANDPEILLAHCSRPNQDIGERMMKATEYFDWATVWKDFPREDEFSCYFRWHSKKITISAFNPHFAVDGFCGSGQEVNICYWSVRIDGFYIANVSSPPEQVINKLKSSKHIKRLGEMGSFNPVGLMIIILFSLFSSYYSQANNSPTTTNNINDHHPNNNDLEYLYRIYVSDDLPANDPESLVAHCARPNQDVGEKFMKATDIFDWSTICKMYTEEPEFSCYFRWHGKEITIPGFNAHLAFDGFCGSGQEVNICYWSVRADGMYLANVTSPPEQFFQKLNPW
;
A
#
# COMPACT_ATOMS: atom_id res chain seq x y z
N MET A 1 2.95 -77.13 1.51
CA MET A 1 1.70 -76.47 1.08
C MET A 1 1.04 -75.89 2.33
N SER A 2 1.30 -74.61 2.63
CA SER A 2 0.73 -73.92 3.79
C SER A 2 -0.63 -73.35 3.42
N SER A 3 -1.69 -73.88 4.00
CA SER A 3 -3.06 -73.42 3.81
C SER A 3 -3.28 -72.09 4.55
N PHE A 4 -3.44 -71.01 3.81
CA PHE A 4 -3.86 -69.73 4.37
C PHE A 4 -5.30 -69.84 4.89
N SER A 5 -5.49 -69.42 6.13
CA SER A 5 -6.80 -69.38 6.78
C SER A 5 -7.72 -68.38 6.06
N PRO A 6 -8.92 -68.80 5.63
CA PRO A 6 -9.85 -67.95 4.89
C PRO A 6 -10.33 -66.73 5.68
N ILE A 7 -10.13 -66.71 7.00
CA ILE A 7 -10.53 -65.62 7.89
C ILE A 7 -9.64 -64.38 7.68
N GLY A 8 -8.35 -64.57 7.38
CA GLY A 8 -7.41 -63.46 7.20
C GLY A 8 -7.71 -62.62 5.95
N ILE A 9 -8.14 -63.28 4.86
CA ILE A 9 -8.48 -62.60 3.60
C ILE A 9 -9.77 -61.78 3.76
N PHE A 10 -10.74 -62.29 4.54
CA PHE A 10 -12.01 -61.60 4.76
C PHE A 10 -11.83 -60.31 5.57
N MET A 11 -10.94 -60.30 6.58
CA MET A 11 -10.62 -59.09 7.35
C MET A 11 -9.93 -58.01 6.51
N ILE A 12 -9.02 -58.39 5.60
CA ILE A 12 -8.32 -57.44 4.72
C ILE A 12 -9.29 -56.76 3.74
N ILE A 13 -10.27 -57.52 3.20
CA ILE A 13 -11.27 -56.97 2.28
C ILE A 13 -12.20 -55.98 3.00
N ILE A 14 -12.59 -56.26 4.25
CA ILE A 14 -13.40 -55.34 5.06
C ILE A 14 -12.59 -54.07 5.41
N PHE A 15 -11.30 -54.21 5.73
CA PHE A 15 -10.46 -53.05 6.04
C PHE A 15 -10.26 -52.15 4.81
N LEU A 16 -10.07 -52.73 3.62
CA LEU A 16 -9.93 -51.98 2.37
C LEU A 16 -11.24 -51.32 1.90
N SER A 17 -12.40 -51.92 2.15
CA SER A 17 -13.69 -51.32 1.79
C SER A 17 -14.10 -50.18 2.73
N LEU A 18 -13.75 -50.26 4.02
CA LEU A 18 -13.92 -49.17 4.97
C LEU A 18 -12.96 -48.00 4.70
N PHE A 19 -11.72 -48.27 4.26
CA PHE A 19 -10.79 -47.22 3.85
C PHE A 19 -11.23 -46.51 2.56
N SER A 20 -11.79 -47.23 1.58
CA SER A 20 -12.27 -46.63 0.32
C SER A 20 -13.50 -45.72 0.51
N SER A 21 -14.42 -46.11 1.40
CA SER A 21 -15.60 -45.30 1.74
C SER A 21 -15.23 -44.07 2.58
N TYR A 22 -14.25 -44.18 3.49
CA TYR A 22 -13.73 -43.04 4.24
C TYR A 22 -12.99 -42.04 3.32
N TYR A 23 -12.16 -42.52 2.39
CA TYR A 23 -11.44 -41.66 1.44
C TYR A 23 -12.40 -40.93 0.47
N SER A 24 -13.53 -41.55 0.14
CA SER A 24 -14.55 -40.93 -0.72
C SER A 24 -15.38 -39.85 -0.01
N GLN A 25 -15.40 -39.79 1.32
CA GLN A 25 -16.09 -38.71 2.05
C GLN A 25 -15.20 -37.48 2.27
N VAL A 26 -13.87 -37.64 2.30
CA VAL A 26 -12.92 -36.53 2.47
C VAL A 26 -12.78 -35.70 1.18
N ILE A 27 -13.00 -36.29 0.00
CA ILE A 27 -12.87 -35.57 -1.29
C ILE A 27 -14.14 -34.79 -1.67
N ASN A 28 -15.30 -35.14 -1.10
CA ASN A 28 -16.59 -34.58 -1.54
C ASN A 28 -17.12 -33.42 -0.67
N ASN A 29 -16.39 -33.00 0.36
CA ASN A 29 -16.82 -31.92 1.26
C ASN A 29 -15.92 -30.68 1.22
N THR A 30 -15.05 -30.55 0.22
CA THR A 30 -14.45 -29.25 -0.09
C THR A 30 -15.51 -28.38 -0.76
N PRO A 31 -15.95 -27.26 -0.18
CA PRO A 31 -16.76 -26.30 -0.89
C PRO A 31 -15.91 -25.75 -2.05
N THR A 32 -16.11 -26.30 -3.24
CA THR A 32 -15.65 -25.70 -4.50
C THR A 32 -16.54 -24.52 -4.81
N THR A 33 -16.37 -23.45 -4.04
CA THR A 33 -16.73 -22.12 -4.50
C THR A 33 -15.63 -21.69 -5.46
N THR A 34 -15.72 -22.13 -6.71
CA THR A 34 -14.98 -21.50 -7.82
C THR A 34 -15.55 -20.11 -8.03
N THR A 35 -15.14 -19.17 -7.19
CA THR A 35 -15.08 -17.77 -7.57
C THR A 35 -13.90 -17.65 -8.52
N ASN A 36 -14.14 -17.13 -9.73
CA ASN A 36 -13.07 -16.60 -10.56
C ASN A 36 -12.47 -15.43 -9.80
N ILE A 37 -11.37 -15.68 -9.08
CA ILE A 37 -10.55 -14.67 -8.42
C ILE A 37 -9.44 -14.32 -9.39
N ASN A 38 -9.81 -13.60 -10.45
CA ASN A 38 -8.89 -12.83 -11.27
C ASN A 38 -9.30 -11.38 -11.01
N ASP A 39 -8.46 -10.62 -10.31
CA ASP A 39 -8.19 -9.20 -10.59
C ASP A 39 -7.44 -8.56 -9.40
N CYS A 40 -6.30 -7.94 -9.70
CA CYS A 40 -5.62 -6.96 -8.82
C CYS A 40 -6.10 -5.53 -9.11
N LEU A 41 -7.32 -5.42 -9.62
CA LEU A 41 -8.12 -4.21 -9.65
C LEU A 41 -9.41 -4.56 -8.89
N PRO A 42 -9.98 -3.62 -8.13
CA PRO A 42 -11.34 -3.81 -7.65
C PRO A 42 -12.21 -4.18 -8.86
N ASN A 43 -12.91 -5.31 -8.72
CA ASN A 43 -13.75 -5.90 -9.76
C ASN A 43 -14.55 -4.78 -10.46
N ASN A 44 -14.33 -4.61 -11.77
CA ASN A 44 -14.74 -3.46 -12.60
C ASN A 44 -16.26 -3.19 -12.68
N ASN A 45 -17.08 -3.90 -11.90
CA ASN A 45 -18.53 -3.73 -11.88
C ASN A 45 -19.01 -2.74 -10.81
N ASP A 46 -18.17 -2.40 -9.82
CA ASP A 46 -18.40 -1.29 -8.88
C ASP A 46 -17.07 -0.53 -8.75
N ASN A 47 -16.86 0.51 -9.55
CA ASN A 47 -15.68 1.38 -9.44
C ASN A 47 -15.67 2.01 -8.04
N PRO A 48 -14.87 1.50 -7.09
CA PRO A 48 -15.00 1.92 -5.71
C PRO A 48 -14.43 3.33 -5.60
N GLU A 49 -15.29 4.25 -5.20
CA GLU A 49 -14.90 5.62 -4.93
C GLU A 49 -14.18 5.66 -3.58
N TYR A 50 -12.87 5.85 -3.58
CA TYR A 50 -12.11 5.99 -2.35
C TYR A 50 -12.15 7.43 -1.88
N LEU A 51 -12.69 7.65 -0.68
CA LEU A 51 -12.67 8.96 -0.03
C LEU A 51 -11.35 9.14 0.71
N TYR A 52 -10.58 10.17 0.33
CA TYR A 52 -9.36 10.57 1.01
C TYR A 52 -9.57 11.89 1.76
N ARG A 53 -9.08 11.95 3.00
CA ARG A 53 -8.89 13.20 3.75
C ARG A 53 -7.41 13.51 3.87
N ILE A 54 -7.02 14.66 3.32
CA ILE A 54 -5.67 15.19 3.40
C ILE A 54 -5.65 16.24 4.50
N TYR A 55 -5.05 15.90 5.63
CA TYR A 55 -4.81 16.83 6.74
C TYR A 55 -3.47 17.52 6.53
N VAL A 56 -3.42 18.82 6.81
CA VAL A 56 -2.19 19.59 6.90
C VAL A 56 -2.20 20.30 8.24
N SER A 57 -1.18 20.05 9.06
CA SER A 57 -0.93 20.75 10.31
C SER A 57 0.24 21.72 10.17
N ASP A 58 0.07 22.94 10.69
CA ASP A 58 1.15 23.88 10.90
C ASP A 58 1.87 23.56 12.21
N ASP A 59 2.92 22.74 12.11
CA ASP A 59 3.77 22.36 13.24
C ASP A 59 5.07 23.18 13.25
N LEU A 60 5.02 24.41 12.74
CA LEU A 60 6.08 25.41 12.94
C LEU A 60 6.15 25.84 14.42
N PRO A 61 7.31 26.32 14.90
CA PRO A 61 7.47 26.73 16.29
C PRO A 61 6.40 27.76 16.72
N ALA A 62 5.75 27.58 17.87
CA ALA A 62 4.64 28.45 18.30
C ALA A 62 5.03 29.92 18.56
N ASN A 63 6.33 30.19 18.73
CA ASN A 63 6.89 31.53 18.82
C ASN A 63 7.18 32.17 17.47
N ASP A 64 6.90 31.45 16.38
CA ASP A 64 6.99 31.94 15.02
C ASP A 64 5.70 32.73 14.70
N PRO A 65 5.79 34.04 14.45
CA PRO A 65 4.61 34.87 14.14
C PRO A 65 4.03 34.56 12.75
N GLU A 66 4.68 33.67 11.99
CA GLU A 66 4.33 33.43 10.61
C GLU A 66 3.16 32.45 10.43
N ILE A 67 2.41 32.72 9.36
CA ILE A 67 1.23 31.94 8.97
C ILE A 67 1.67 30.98 7.87
N LEU A 68 1.40 29.70 8.06
CA LEU A 68 1.52 28.72 7.00
C LEU A 68 0.37 28.90 5.99
N LEU A 69 0.71 29.19 4.74
CA LEU A 69 -0.23 29.17 3.63
C LEU A 69 -0.10 27.83 2.89
N ALA A 70 -1.22 27.14 2.73
CA ALA A 70 -1.34 25.93 1.94
C ALA A 70 -2.41 26.12 0.86
N HIS A 71 -2.05 25.89 -0.40
CA HIS A 71 -2.94 25.93 -1.56
C HIS A 71 -2.89 24.57 -2.24
N CYS A 72 -4.03 23.89 -2.34
CA CYS A 72 -4.09 22.55 -2.92
C CYS A 72 -4.90 22.53 -4.21
N SER A 73 -4.50 21.65 -5.13
CA SER A 73 -5.16 21.47 -6.41
C SER A 73 -4.95 20.05 -6.94
N ARG A 74 -5.77 19.65 -7.90
CA ARG A 74 -5.60 18.44 -8.71
C ARG A 74 -5.73 18.81 -10.20
N PRO A 75 -5.44 17.92 -11.16
CA PRO A 75 -5.62 18.22 -12.57
C PRO A 75 -7.02 18.79 -12.84
N ASN A 76 -7.07 19.98 -13.43
CA ASN A 76 -8.29 20.69 -13.78
C ASN A 76 -9.21 21.13 -12.63
N GLN A 77 -8.74 21.08 -11.37
CA GLN A 77 -9.53 21.54 -10.23
C GLN A 77 -8.68 22.22 -9.16
N ASP A 78 -8.96 23.50 -8.94
CA ASP A 78 -8.49 24.24 -7.77
C ASP A 78 -9.35 23.87 -6.56
N ILE A 79 -8.70 23.40 -5.50
CA ILE A 79 -9.38 23.01 -4.25
C ILE A 79 -9.42 24.21 -3.28
N GLY A 80 -8.48 25.14 -3.43
CA GLY A 80 -8.44 26.41 -2.71
C GLY A 80 -7.30 26.55 -1.72
N GLU A 81 -7.22 27.75 -1.14
CA GLU A 81 -6.13 28.20 -0.28
C GLU A 81 -6.57 28.32 1.18
N ARG A 82 -5.67 28.02 2.11
CA ARG A 82 -5.86 28.15 3.55
C ARG A 82 -4.63 28.77 4.20
N MET A 83 -4.91 29.60 5.19
CA MET A 83 -3.93 30.19 6.09
C MET A 83 -4.13 29.57 7.46
N MET A 84 -3.08 29.01 8.04
CA MET A 84 -3.07 28.36 9.34
C MET A 84 -2.07 29.08 10.25
N LYS A 85 -2.44 29.27 11.50
CA LYS A 85 -1.51 29.68 12.56
C LYS A 85 -0.81 28.45 13.13
N ALA A 86 0.27 28.67 13.87
CA ALA A 86 0.95 27.61 14.60
C ALA A 86 -0.03 26.73 15.39
N THR A 87 0.13 25.42 15.25
CA THR A 87 -0.70 24.33 15.81
C THR A 87 -2.12 24.19 15.24
N GLU A 88 -2.52 25.07 14.31
CA GLU A 88 -3.77 24.87 13.56
C GLU A 88 -3.54 23.85 12.44
N TYR A 89 -4.60 23.12 12.12
CA TYR A 89 -4.63 22.22 10.99
C TYR A 89 -5.87 22.47 10.13
N PHE A 90 -5.79 22.06 8.88
CA PHE A 90 -6.92 22.05 7.95
C PHE A 90 -6.96 20.73 7.19
N ASP A 91 -8.15 20.25 6.87
CA ASP A 91 -8.32 19.05 6.05
C ASP A 91 -9.14 19.31 4.77
N TRP A 92 -8.65 18.73 3.67
CA TRP A 92 -9.39 18.66 2.42
C TRP A 92 -9.89 17.24 2.21
N ALA A 93 -11.14 17.10 1.76
CA ALA A 93 -11.67 15.84 1.30
C ALA A 93 -11.63 15.77 -0.22
N THR A 94 -11.16 14.65 -0.77
CA THR A 94 -11.21 14.36 -2.20
C THR A 94 -11.72 12.94 -2.41
N VAL A 95 -12.58 12.78 -3.41
CA VAL A 95 -12.98 11.46 -3.88
C VAL A 95 -12.06 11.09 -5.04
N TRP A 96 -11.53 9.87 -4.97
CA TRP A 96 -10.72 9.27 -6.01
C TRP A 96 -11.51 8.17 -6.70
N LYS A 97 -11.73 8.33 -8.00
CA LYS A 97 -12.41 7.35 -8.85
C LYS A 97 -11.45 6.94 -9.94
N ASP A 98 -11.28 5.64 -10.13
CA ASP A 98 -10.27 5.08 -11.00
C ASP A 98 -8.84 5.49 -10.60
N PHE A 99 -7.86 4.62 -10.80
CA PHE A 99 -6.45 4.95 -10.57
C PHE A 99 -5.74 5.23 -11.91
N PRO A 100 -6.11 6.27 -12.70
CA PRO A 100 -5.20 6.70 -13.74
C PRO A 100 -3.92 7.20 -13.04
N ARG A 101 -2.75 6.74 -13.52
CA ARG A 101 -1.43 7.00 -12.91
C ARG A 101 -1.08 8.49 -12.77
N GLU A 102 -1.90 9.39 -13.30
CA GLU A 102 -1.57 10.80 -13.51
C GLU A 102 -2.36 11.78 -12.63
N ASP A 103 -3.38 11.33 -11.90
CA ASP A 103 -4.07 12.24 -10.98
C ASP A 103 -3.17 12.49 -9.75
N GLU A 104 -2.67 13.71 -9.63
CA GLU A 104 -1.81 14.13 -8.51
C GLU A 104 -2.55 15.21 -7.72
N PHE A 105 -2.84 14.95 -6.43
CA PHE A 105 -3.29 15.98 -5.52
C PHE A 105 -2.05 16.72 -5.01
N SER A 106 -1.81 17.90 -5.55
CA SER A 106 -0.63 18.70 -5.22
C SER A 106 -1.00 19.79 -4.21
N CYS A 107 -0.10 20.06 -3.27
CA CYS A 107 -0.23 21.22 -2.39
C CYS A 107 1.02 22.09 -2.50
N TYR A 108 0.81 23.38 -2.73
CA TYR A 108 1.77 24.44 -2.63
C TYR A 108 1.75 25.02 -1.21
N PHE A 109 2.92 25.08 -0.59
CA PHE A 109 3.11 25.63 0.74
C PHE A 109 4.00 26.86 0.68
N ARG A 110 3.64 27.86 1.48
CA ARG A 110 4.42 29.08 1.66
C ARG A 110 4.44 29.47 3.13
N TRP A 111 5.64 29.64 3.64
CA TRP A 111 5.94 30.27 4.93
C TRP A 111 7.33 30.91 4.79
N HIS A 112 7.53 32.05 5.43
CA HIS A 112 8.72 32.90 5.31
C HIS A 112 8.99 33.22 3.84
N SER A 113 10.25 33.14 3.46
CA SER A 113 10.71 33.14 2.07
C SER A 113 10.62 31.74 1.41
N LYS A 114 10.23 30.69 2.15
CA LYS A 114 10.17 29.33 1.62
C LYS A 114 8.87 29.13 0.83
N LYS A 115 9.03 28.50 -0.33
CA LYS A 115 7.94 28.12 -1.24
C LYS A 115 8.23 26.73 -1.76
N ILE A 116 7.26 25.83 -1.68
CA ILE A 116 7.47 24.43 -2.04
C ILE A 116 6.17 23.81 -2.49
N THR A 117 6.22 23.01 -3.55
CA THR A 117 5.08 22.21 -3.99
C THR A 117 5.42 20.76 -3.75
N ILE A 118 4.51 20.04 -3.12
CA ILE A 118 4.62 18.59 -2.94
C ILE A 118 3.43 17.90 -3.59
N SER A 119 3.66 16.65 -3.98
CA SER A 119 2.59 15.68 -4.11
C SER A 119 2.02 15.48 -2.70
N ALA A 120 0.80 15.93 -2.42
CA ALA A 120 0.16 15.75 -1.12
C ALA A 120 -0.69 14.47 -1.08
N PHE A 121 -1.16 14.01 -2.24
CA PHE A 121 -1.61 12.65 -2.43
C PHE A 121 -1.34 12.18 -3.87
N ASN A 122 -0.86 10.95 -3.98
CA ASN A 122 -0.86 10.17 -5.21
C ASN A 122 -1.10 8.70 -4.83
N PRO A 123 -1.48 7.85 -5.80
CA PRO A 123 -1.76 6.43 -5.54
C PRO A 123 -0.61 5.65 -4.89
N HIS A 124 0.65 6.04 -5.16
CA HIS A 124 1.80 5.38 -4.55
C HIS A 124 1.90 5.62 -3.06
N PHE A 125 1.45 6.77 -2.54
CA PHE A 125 1.43 6.99 -1.10
C PHE A 125 0.46 6.07 -0.36
N ALA A 126 -0.62 5.62 -1.00
CA ALA A 126 -1.48 4.61 -0.42
C ALA A 126 -0.77 3.26 -0.33
N VAL A 127 -0.06 2.86 -1.38
CA VAL A 127 0.69 1.58 -1.44
C VAL A 127 1.89 1.55 -0.50
N ASP A 128 2.60 2.66 -0.41
CA ASP A 128 3.70 2.83 0.54
C ASP A 128 3.18 2.98 1.99
N GLY A 129 1.84 2.96 2.17
CA GLY A 129 1.07 3.20 3.39
C GLY A 129 1.45 4.46 4.16
N PHE A 130 1.93 5.46 3.43
CA PHE A 130 1.96 6.84 3.91
C PHE A 130 0.55 7.43 4.02
N CYS A 131 -0.38 6.89 3.25
CA CYS A 131 -1.79 7.21 3.25
C CYS A 131 -2.64 5.94 3.33
N GLY A 132 -3.85 6.03 3.88
CA GLY A 132 -4.80 4.91 3.89
C GLY A 132 -4.68 4.06 5.15
N SER A 133 -5.65 4.18 6.06
CA SER A 133 -5.75 3.31 7.24
C SER A 133 -7.14 3.34 7.88
N GLY A 134 -8.05 4.15 7.34
CA GLY A 134 -9.39 4.30 7.88
C GLY A 134 -10.34 3.36 7.16
N GLN A 135 -11.20 2.70 7.92
CA GLN A 135 -12.19 1.74 7.42
C GLN A 135 -13.18 2.34 6.39
N GLU A 136 -13.42 3.65 6.47
CA GLU A 136 -14.35 4.38 5.58
C GLU A 136 -13.70 5.56 4.85
N VAL A 137 -12.60 6.09 5.41
CA VAL A 137 -11.92 7.29 4.91
C VAL A 137 -10.43 7.08 4.98
N ASN A 138 -9.77 7.12 3.84
CA ASN A 138 -8.32 7.06 3.78
C ASN A 138 -7.73 8.40 4.24
N ILE A 139 -6.72 8.34 5.10
CA ILE A 139 -6.14 9.54 5.70
C ILE A 139 -4.71 9.73 5.18
N CYS A 140 -4.39 10.96 4.81
CA CYS A 140 -3.03 11.45 4.59
C CYS A 140 -2.81 12.65 5.51
N TYR A 141 -2.06 12.49 6.59
CA TYR A 141 -1.71 13.57 7.48
C TYR A 141 -0.34 14.12 7.13
N TRP A 142 -0.26 15.43 6.90
CA TRP A 142 0.98 16.16 6.66
C TRP A 142 1.28 17.11 7.82
N SER A 143 2.45 16.97 8.41
CA SER A 143 2.99 17.91 9.40
C SER A 143 4.07 18.76 8.75
N VAL A 144 3.84 20.07 8.69
CA VAL A 144 4.80 21.02 8.14
C VAL A 144 5.64 21.57 9.27
N ARG A 145 6.93 21.27 9.27
CA ARG A 145 7.87 21.69 10.32
C ARG A 145 9.00 22.53 9.73
N ILE A 146 9.76 23.18 10.61
CA ILE A 146 10.86 24.05 10.22
C ILE A 146 11.93 23.32 9.37
N ASP A 147 12.09 22.02 9.61
CA ASP A 147 13.12 21.17 9.04
C ASP A 147 12.62 20.21 7.95
N GLY A 148 11.33 20.27 7.58
CA GLY A 148 10.78 19.49 6.48
C GLY A 148 9.29 19.17 6.59
N PHE A 149 8.86 18.26 5.73
CA PHE A 149 7.50 17.72 5.70
C PHE A 149 7.52 16.31 6.28
N TYR A 150 6.50 16.00 7.04
CA TYR A 150 6.31 14.70 7.61
C TYR A 150 4.93 14.18 7.27
N ILE A 151 4.80 12.86 7.14
CA ILE A 151 3.56 12.21 6.73
C ILE A 151 3.18 11.06 7.67
N ALA A 152 1.89 10.87 7.88
CA ALA A 152 1.31 9.71 8.55
C ALA A 152 -0.04 9.35 7.93
N ASN A 153 -0.49 8.11 8.12
CA ASN A 153 -1.75 7.62 7.58
C ASN A 153 -2.93 7.70 8.57
N VAL A 154 -2.81 8.45 9.67
CA VAL A 154 -3.87 8.65 10.69
C VAL A 154 -4.05 10.14 10.99
N SER A 155 -5.23 10.58 11.43
CA SER A 155 -5.59 12.02 11.52
C SER A 155 -5.01 12.76 12.73
N SER A 156 -4.60 12.03 13.76
CA SER A 156 -3.91 12.58 14.94
C SER A 156 -2.78 11.62 15.32
N PRO A 157 -1.71 11.59 14.51
CA PRO A 157 -0.64 10.62 14.70
C PRO A 157 0.16 10.94 15.97
N PRO A 158 0.48 9.92 16.80
CA PRO A 158 1.49 10.10 17.82
C PRO A 158 2.86 10.31 17.13
N GLU A 159 3.76 11.06 17.78
CA GLU A 159 5.05 11.48 17.18
C GLU A 159 5.88 10.33 16.61
N GLN A 160 5.77 9.13 17.20
CA GLN A 160 6.56 7.97 16.80
C GLN A 160 6.25 7.44 15.39
N VAL A 161 5.11 7.82 14.80
CA VAL A 161 4.67 7.31 13.49
C VAL A 161 4.56 8.36 12.41
N ILE A 162 5.04 9.55 12.72
CA ILE A 162 5.17 10.65 11.78
C ILE A 162 6.49 10.46 11.04
N ASN A 163 6.42 10.12 9.76
CA ASN A 163 7.58 9.83 8.93
C ASN A 163 8.08 11.08 8.22
N LYS A 164 9.34 11.48 8.47
CA LYS A 164 9.97 12.57 7.72
C LYS A 164 10.16 12.18 6.26
N LEU A 165 9.61 12.99 5.35
CA LEU A 165 9.77 12.75 3.92
C LEU A 165 11.19 13.14 3.48
N LYS A 166 12.04 12.14 3.21
CA LYS A 166 13.45 12.34 2.82
C LYS A 166 13.67 12.47 1.31
N SER A 167 12.70 12.11 0.47
CA SER A 167 12.88 11.93 -0.98
C SER A 167 12.61 13.19 -1.79
N SER A 168 13.50 13.50 -2.76
CA SER A 168 13.29 14.58 -3.73
C SER A 168 12.24 14.25 -4.79
N LYS A 169 11.83 12.97 -4.95
CA LYS A 169 10.89 12.57 -6.01
C LYS A 169 9.50 13.18 -5.86
N HIS A 170 9.08 13.43 -4.61
CA HIS A 170 7.76 13.99 -4.31
C HIS A 170 7.79 15.49 -3.94
N ILE A 171 8.99 16.07 -3.86
CA ILE A 171 9.20 17.46 -3.48
C ILE A 171 9.70 18.22 -4.71
N LYS A 172 8.80 18.97 -5.34
CA LYS A 172 9.13 19.89 -6.43
C LYS A 172 9.51 21.24 -5.82
N ARG A 173 10.81 21.49 -5.66
CA ARG A 173 11.29 22.83 -5.30
C ARG A 173 11.05 23.76 -6.48
N LEU A 174 10.13 24.70 -6.32
CA LEU A 174 10.02 25.83 -7.23
C LEU A 174 11.31 26.62 -7.06
N GLY A 175 12.12 26.67 -8.12
CA GLY A 175 13.39 27.38 -8.10
C GLY A 175 13.18 28.77 -7.54
N GLU A 176 13.95 29.12 -6.50
CA GLU A 176 14.15 30.50 -6.12
C GLU A 176 14.65 31.21 -7.37
N MET A 177 13.77 31.94 -8.07
CA MET A 177 14.23 32.99 -8.98
C MET A 177 14.94 33.98 -8.08
N GLY A 178 16.25 33.77 -7.94
CA GLY A 178 17.13 34.65 -7.21
C GLY A 178 16.82 36.09 -7.64
N SER A 179 16.74 36.96 -6.63
CA SER A 179 16.71 38.41 -6.78
C SER A 179 17.42 38.83 -8.07
N PHE A 180 16.64 39.28 -9.07
CA PHE A 180 17.18 39.77 -10.33
C PHE A 180 18.03 41.01 -10.03
N ASN A 181 19.34 40.83 -10.12
CA ASN A 181 20.29 41.93 -10.14
C ASN A 181 20.01 42.74 -11.44
N PRO A 182 19.68 44.04 -11.37
CA PRO A 182 19.17 44.81 -12.52
C PRO A 182 20.15 44.96 -13.70
N VAL A 183 21.38 44.45 -13.58
CA VAL A 183 22.39 44.47 -14.64
C VAL A 183 22.17 43.36 -15.69
N GLY A 184 21.43 42.29 -15.36
CA GLY A 184 21.19 41.16 -16.27
C GLY A 184 20.13 41.41 -17.36
N LEU A 185 19.26 42.41 -17.17
CA LEU A 185 18.14 42.67 -18.08
C LEU A 185 18.57 43.32 -19.41
N MET A 186 19.78 43.90 -19.48
CA MET A 186 20.31 44.48 -20.72
C MET A 186 20.86 43.45 -21.72
N ILE A 187 21.23 42.25 -21.27
CA ILE A 187 21.84 41.23 -22.16
C ILE A 187 20.77 40.43 -22.92
N ILE A 188 19.57 40.27 -22.35
CA ILE A 188 18.48 39.50 -22.99
C ILE A 188 17.87 40.27 -24.18
N ILE A 189 17.83 41.60 -24.12
CA ILE A 189 17.32 42.42 -25.23
C ILE A 189 18.24 42.37 -26.47
N LEU A 190 19.55 42.14 -26.28
CA LEU A 190 20.51 42.00 -27.38
C LEU A 190 20.44 40.64 -28.08
N PHE A 191 20.02 39.57 -27.40
CA PHE A 191 19.85 38.25 -28.02
C PHE A 191 18.55 38.12 -28.83
N SER A 192 17.49 38.84 -28.47
CA SER A 192 16.22 38.85 -29.21
C SER A 192 16.27 39.57 -30.57
N LEU A 193 17.33 40.35 -30.84
CA LEU A 193 17.51 41.02 -32.14
C LEU A 193 18.40 40.23 -33.12
N PHE A 194 19.02 39.12 -32.70
CA PHE A 194 19.85 38.27 -33.59
C PHE A 194 19.11 37.03 -34.13
N SER A 195 18.02 36.59 -33.50
CA SER A 195 17.28 35.38 -33.92
C SER A 195 16.27 35.59 -35.06
N SER A 196 15.99 36.83 -35.45
CA SER A 196 15.11 37.14 -36.58
C SER A 196 15.81 37.06 -37.95
N TYR A 197 17.09 36.72 -38.00
CA TYR A 197 17.86 36.60 -39.25
C TYR A 197 18.13 35.16 -39.72
N TYR A 198 17.80 34.14 -38.91
CA TYR A 198 18.16 32.75 -39.20
C TYR A 198 16.95 31.79 -39.16
N SER A 199 15.96 32.03 -40.00
CA SER A 199 14.95 31.00 -40.32
C SER A 199 14.36 31.21 -41.72
N GLN A 200 15.15 30.90 -42.74
CA GLN A 200 14.65 30.49 -44.05
C GLN A 200 15.64 29.48 -44.64
N ALA A 201 15.39 28.19 -44.43
CA ALA A 201 15.73 27.13 -45.37
C ALA A 201 15.19 25.79 -44.87
N ASN A 202 14.52 25.08 -45.78
CA ASN A 202 14.23 23.63 -45.78
C ASN A 202 12.83 23.21 -45.26
N ASN A 203 11.84 23.42 -46.12
CA ASN A 203 10.69 22.52 -46.23
C ASN A 203 11.10 21.28 -47.03
N SER A 204 10.92 20.09 -46.48
CA SER A 204 10.88 18.84 -47.25
C SER A 204 9.83 17.90 -46.63
N PRO A 205 8.95 17.28 -47.43
CA PRO A 205 7.86 16.45 -46.92
C PRO A 205 8.38 15.04 -46.61
N THR A 206 8.16 14.57 -45.38
CA THR A 206 8.44 13.18 -44.99
C THR A 206 7.15 12.38 -44.88
N THR A 207 7.21 11.27 -45.59
CA THR A 207 6.25 10.18 -45.75
C THR A 207 5.92 9.52 -44.40
N THR A 208 4.63 9.34 -44.13
CA THR A 208 4.10 8.56 -43.00
C THR A 208 4.39 7.08 -43.20
N ASN A 209 5.33 6.54 -42.43
CA ASN A 209 5.46 5.10 -42.21
C ASN A 209 5.00 4.78 -40.79
N ASN A 210 3.94 3.97 -40.70
CA ASN A 210 3.51 3.30 -39.47
C ASN A 210 4.65 2.42 -38.95
N ILE A 211 5.28 2.87 -37.86
CA ILE A 211 6.09 2.03 -36.99
C ILE A 211 5.21 1.79 -35.77
N ASN A 212 4.79 0.53 -35.58
CA ASN A 212 4.35 0.03 -34.29
C ASN A 212 5.57 0.03 -33.37
N ASP A 213 5.86 1.19 -32.78
CA ASP A 213 6.78 1.29 -31.67
C ASP A 213 6.08 0.70 -30.45
N HIS A 214 6.39 -0.56 -30.17
CA HIS A 214 6.16 -1.14 -28.86
C HIS A 214 7.09 -0.42 -27.88
N HIS A 215 6.61 0.71 -27.37
CA HIS A 215 7.30 1.53 -26.40
C HIS A 215 7.48 0.72 -25.10
N PRO A 216 8.71 0.47 -24.61
CA PRO A 216 8.93 -0.12 -23.30
C PRO A 216 8.78 1.00 -22.26
N ASN A 217 7.55 1.35 -21.91
CA ASN A 217 7.25 2.36 -20.89
C ASN A 217 6.47 1.79 -19.69
N ASN A 218 6.45 0.48 -19.51
CA ASN A 218 5.85 -0.12 -18.32
C ASN A 218 6.92 -0.28 -17.24
N ASN A 219 7.21 0.81 -16.53
CA ASN A 219 7.85 0.71 -15.22
C ASN A 219 6.79 0.15 -14.26
N ASP A 220 6.54 -1.17 -14.32
CA ASP A 220 5.79 -1.87 -13.28
C ASP A 220 6.61 -1.73 -12.01
N LEU A 221 6.15 -0.86 -11.12
CA LEU A 221 6.82 -0.63 -9.85
C LEU A 221 6.68 -1.90 -9.01
N GLU A 222 7.83 -2.44 -8.62
CA GLU A 222 7.96 -3.61 -7.78
C GLU A 222 8.13 -3.17 -6.32
N TYR A 223 7.25 -3.66 -5.46
CA TYR A 223 7.27 -3.38 -4.03
C TYR A 223 7.58 -4.66 -3.27
N LEU A 224 8.60 -4.61 -2.43
CA LEU A 224 8.97 -5.73 -1.57
C LEU A 224 8.12 -5.68 -0.29
N TYR A 225 7.37 -6.74 -0.04
CA TYR A 225 6.62 -6.94 1.19
C TYR A 225 7.26 -8.02 2.05
N ARG A 226 7.29 -7.79 3.36
CA ARG A 226 7.58 -8.81 4.36
C ARG A 226 6.34 -9.02 5.22
N ILE A 227 5.88 -10.27 5.23
CA ILE A 227 4.68 -10.69 5.92
C ILE A 227 5.11 -11.45 7.16
N TYR A 228 4.50 -11.12 8.29
CA TYR A 228 4.69 -11.78 9.57
C TYR A 228 3.34 -12.31 10.06
N VAL A 229 3.38 -13.46 10.70
CA VAL A 229 2.30 -14.03 11.50
C VAL A 229 2.89 -14.32 12.87
N SER A 230 2.34 -13.75 13.93
CA SER A 230 2.68 -14.11 15.32
C SER A 230 1.59 -14.96 15.95
N ASP A 231 2.03 -15.93 16.75
CA ASP A 231 1.16 -16.65 17.69
C ASP A 231 1.09 -15.86 19.01
N ASP A 232 0.05 -15.03 19.14
CA ASP A 232 -0.24 -14.27 20.36
C ASP A 232 -1.42 -14.89 21.14
N LEU A 233 -1.61 -16.20 21.00
CA LEU A 233 -2.51 -16.97 21.87
C LEU A 233 -1.96 -17.01 23.30
N PRO A 234 -2.82 -17.18 24.33
CA PRO A 234 -2.38 -17.26 25.72
C PRO A 234 -1.34 -18.38 25.90
N ALA A 235 -0.23 -18.10 26.59
CA ALA A 235 0.87 -19.06 26.74
C ALA A 235 0.50 -20.40 27.42
N ASN A 236 -0.67 -20.47 28.06
CA ASN A 236 -1.22 -21.68 28.67
C ASN A 236 -2.07 -22.51 27.69
N ASP A 237 -2.13 -22.12 26.43
CA ASP A 237 -2.81 -22.84 25.37
C ASP A 237 -2.05 -24.15 25.07
N PRO A 238 -2.66 -25.33 25.32
CA PRO A 238 -2.02 -26.62 25.06
C PRO A 238 -1.88 -26.93 23.57
N GLU A 239 -2.58 -26.23 22.68
CA GLU A 239 -2.52 -26.46 21.23
C GLU A 239 -1.78 -25.34 20.51
N SER A 240 -0.66 -25.70 19.91
CA SER A 240 0.10 -24.82 19.02
C SER A 240 -0.74 -24.31 17.86
N LEU A 241 -0.63 -23.01 17.56
CA LEU A 241 -1.12 -22.46 16.31
C LEU A 241 -0.40 -23.15 15.13
N VAL A 242 -1.18 -23.68 14.19
CA VAL A 242 -0.67 -24.14 12.90
C VAL A 242 -1.02 -23.09 11.85
N ALA A 243 -0.02 -22.58 11.15
CA ALA A 243 -0.19 -21.63 10.07
C ALA A 243 0.38 -22.22 8.77
N HIS A 244 -0.42 -22.22 7.71
CA HIS A 244 -0.01 -22.64 6.37
C HIS A 244 -0.39 -21.57 5.36
N CYS A 245 0.59 -21.04 4.62
CA CYS A 245 0.36 -19.95 3.68
C CYS A 245 0.81 -20.38 2.28
N ALA A 246 -0.02 -20.14 1.28
CA ALA A 246 0.29 -20.48 -0.10
C ALA A 246 -0.46 -19.60 -1.09
N ARG A 247 0.03 -19.58 -2.33
CA ARG A 247 -0.66 -19.08 -3.51
C ARG A 247 -0.60 -20.15 -4.62
N PRO A 248 -1.37 -20.05 -5.72
CA PRO A 248 -1.54 -21.14 -6.68
C PRO A 248 -0.24 -21.83 -7.17
N ASN A 249 0.86 -21.08 -7.29
CA ASN A 249 2.14 -21.59 -7.78
C ASN A 249 3.31 -21.43 -6.80
N GLN A 250 3.03 -21.08 -5.54
CA GLN A 250 4.08 -20.91 -4.52
C GLN A 250 3.53 -21.24 -3.14
N ASP A 251 4.09 -22.29 -2.56
CA ASP A 251 3.84 -22.70 -1.18
C ASP A 251 4.90 -22.06 -0.26
N VAL A 252 4.46 -21.35 0.78
CA VAL A 252 5.35 -20.82 1.82
C VAL A 252 5.69 -21.92 2.84
N GLY A 253 4.78 -22.88 3.02
CA GLY A 253 4.89 -24.00 3.93
C GLY A 253 3.94 -23.93 5.12
N GLU A 254 3.91 -25.02 5.88
CA GLU A 254 3.19 -25.17 7.14
C GLU A 254 4.16 -24.99 8.32
N LYS A 255 3.74 -24.23 9.33
CA LYS A 255 4.50 -24.01 10.56
C LYS A 255 3.64 -24.32 11.78
N PHE A 256 4.19 -25.15 12.67
CA PHE A 256 3.70 -25.39 14.03
C PHE A 256 4.36 -24.37 14.95
N MET A 257 3.57 -23.44 15.47
CA MET A 257 4.02 -22.28 16.23
C MET A 257 3.79 -22.52 17.72
N LYS A 258 4.78 -22.15 18.53
CA LYS A 258 4.62 -21.99 19.97
C LYS A 258 4.18 -20.56 20.25
N ALA A 259 3.61 -20.33 21.43
CA ALA A 259 3.32 -18.97 21.89
C ALA A 259 4.52 -18.05 21.68
N THR A 260 4.27 -16.89 21.09
CA THR A 260 5.24 -15.85 20.66
C THR A 260 6.13 -16.20 19.47
N ASP A 261 6.00 -17.39 18.86
CA ASP A 261 6.70 -17.68 17.61
C ASP A 261 6.20 -16.76 16.49
N ILE A 262 7.09 -16.50 15.54
CA ILE A 262 6.80 -15.69 14.35
C ILE A 262 7.05 -16.56 13.12
N PHE A 263 6.07 -16.62 12.21
CA PHE A 263 6.19 -17.16 10.87
C PHE A 263 6.25 -16.01 9.87
N ASP A 264 7.34 -15.90 9.10
CA ASP A 264 7.50 -14.80 8.16
C ASP A 264 8.03 -15.25 6.80
N TRP A 265 7.67 -14.49 5.76
CA TRP A 265 8.18 -14.64 4.41
C TRP A 265 8.18 -13.28 3.69
N SER A 266 8.70 -13.25 2.47
CA SER A 266 8.70 -12.04 1.64
C SER A 266 8.16 -12.33 0.24
N THR A 267 7.55 -11.32 -0.37
CA THR A 267 7.05 -11.37 -1.73
C THR A 267 7.25 -10.04 -2.42
N ILE A 268 7.36 -10.06 -3.75
CA ILE A 268 7.34 -8.86 -4.57
C ILE A 268 5.93 -8.70 -5.11
N CYS A 269 5.33 -7.54 -4.87
CA CYS A 269 4.07 -7.13 -5.47
C CYS A 269 4.35 -6.14 -6.59
N LYS A 270 3.90 -6.45 -7.80
CA LYS A 270 3.91 -5.51 -8.92
C LYS A 270 2.60 -4.76 -8.90
N MET A 271 2.64 -3.43 -8.90
CA MET A 271 1.41 -2.66 -9.08
C MET A 271 0.85 -2.97 -10.48
N TYR A 272 -0.46 -3.20 -10.56
CA TYR A 272 -1.22 -3.39 -11.80
C TYR A 272 -1.07 -4.74 -12.51
N THR A 273 -0.45 -5.74 -11.89
CA THR A 273 -0.51 -7.13 -12.38
C THR A 273 -1.33 -7.99 -11.45
N GLU A 274 -2.03 -8.98 -12.00
CA GLU A 274 -2.62 -10.07 -11.23
C GLU A 274 -1.51 -10.80 -10.44
N GLU A 275 -1.61 -10.80 -9.11
CA GLU A 275 -0.78 -11.49 -8.09
C GLU A 275 0.38 -10.70 -7.42
N PRO A 276 0.56 -10.85 -6.08
CA PRO A 276 0.34 -12.04 -5.24
C PRO A 276 -0.84 -11.96 -4.27
N GLU A 277 -1.76 -12.92 -4.36
CA GLU A 277 -2.68 -13.27 -3.26
C GLU A 277 -2.15 -14.53 -2.58
N PHE A 278 -1.70 -14.39 -1.34
CA PHE A 278 -1.42 -15.51 -0.44
C PHE A 278 -2.63 -15.77 0.42
N SER A 279 -3.16 -16.97 0.36
CA SER A 279 -4.15 -17.48 1.30
C SER A 279 -3.43 -18.17 2.45
N CYS A 280 -3.75 -17.76 3.68
CA CYS A 280 -3.23 -18.39 4.89
C CYS A 280 -4.35 -19.12 5.62
N TYR A 281 -4.14 -20.41 5.82
CA TYR A 281 -4.93 -21.28 6.66
C TYR A 281 -4.32 -21.33 8.06
N PHE A 282 -5.17 -21.16 9.06
CA PHE A 282 -4.80 -21.20 10.47
C PHE A 282 -5.65 -22.23 11.19
N ARG A 283 -5.02 -22.99 12.09
CA ARG A 283 -5.71 -23.97 12.93
C ARG A 283 -5.15 -23.97 14.35
N TRP A 284 -6.05 -23.91 15.33
CA TRP A 284 -5.74 -24.01 16.76
C TRP A 284 -7.02 -24.40 17.51
N HIS A 285 -6.96 -25.24 18.55
CA HIS A 285 -8.12 -25.54 19.40
C HIS A 285 -9.37 -26.06 18.66
N GLY A 286 -9.16 -26.81 17.59
CA GLY A 286 -10.25 -27.25 16.70
C GLY A 286 -10.98 -26.10 15.96
N LYS A 287 -10.49 -24.87 16.06
CA LYS A 287 -10.86 -23.75 15.19
C LYS A 287 -9.98 -23.78 13.95
N GLU A 288 -10.59 -23.45 12.82
CA GLU A 288 -9.93 -23.43 11.52
C GLU A 288 -10.44 -22.23 10.73
N ILE A 289 -9.54 -21.52 10.06
CA ILE A 289 -9.90 -20.36 9.25
C ILE A 289 -8.92 -20.18 8.09
N THR A 290 -9.43 -19.74 6.94
CA THR A 290 -8.61 -19.26 5.84
C THR A 290 -8.87 -17.78 5.61
N ILE A 291 -7.83 -16.98 5.60
CA ILE A 291 -7.88 -15.54 5.29
C ILE A 291 -6.86 -15.17 4.22
N PRO A 292 -7.00 -14.01 3.55
CA PRO A 292 -5.90 -13.46 2.77
C PRO A 292 -4.75 -13.08 3.71
N GLY A 293 -3.67 -13.86 3.69
CA GLY A 293 -2.44 -13.53 4.42
C GLY A 293 -1.69 -12.35 3.80
N PHE A 294 -1.81 -12.19 2.48
CA PHE A 294 -1.39 -11.02 1.76
C PHE A 294 -2.17 -10.90 0.46
N ASN A 295 -2.64 -9.71 0.12
CA ASN A 295 -3.06 -9.38 -1.23
C ASN A 295 -2.86 -7.88 -1.47
N ALA A 296 -3.02 -7.45 -2.72
CA ALA A 296 -2.85 -6.04 -3.07
C ALA A 296 -3.85 -5.14 -2.36
N HIS A 297 -5.09 -5.59 -2.09
CA HIS A 297 -6.08 -4.81 -1.36
C HIS A 297 -5.63 -4.46 0.06
N LEU A 298 -5.09 -5.43 0.79
CA LEU A 298 -4.53 -5.18 2.13
C LEU A 298 -3.42 -4.12 2.10
N ALA A 299 -2.63 -4.08 1.03
CA ALA A 299 -1.63 -3.03 0.83
C ALA A 299 -2.25 -1.68 0.44
N PHE A 300 -3.20 -1.65 -0.49
CA PHE A 300 -3.85 -0.42 -0.96
C PHE A 300 -4.69 0.27 0.11
N ASP A 301 -5.36 -0.52 0.94
CA ASP A 301 -6.13 -0.03 2.08
C ASP A 301 -5.20 0.40 3.26
N GLY A 302 -3.89 0.23 3.08
CA GLY A 302 -2.82 0.61 4.00
C GLY A 302 -2.78 -0.19 5.30
N PHE A 303 -3.42 -1.36 5.33
CA PHE A 303 -3.18 -2.36 6.36
C PHE A 303 -1.77 -2.95 6.27
N CYS A 304 -1.15 -2.85 5.10
CA CYS A 304 0.26 -3.13 4.86
C CYS A 304 0.98 -1.91 4.29
N GLY A 305 2.26 -1.74 4.62
CA GLY A 305 3.14 -0.71 4.04
C GLY A 305 3.48 0.44 4.97
N SER A 306 4.57 0.34 5.72
CA SER A 306 5.10 1.52 6.44
C SER A 306 6.64 1.54 6.53
N GLY A 307 7.31 0.59 5.87
CA GLY A 307 8.77 0.55 5.89
C GLY A 307 9.36 1.38 4.76
N GLN A 308 10.43 2.11 5.05
CA GLN A 308 11.10 2.99 4.09
C GLN A 308 11.69 2.23 2.88
N GLU A 309 11.94 0.93 3.03
CA GLU A 309 12.53 0.06 2.00
C GLU A 309 11.77 -1.25 1.79
N VAL A 310 11.01 -1.69 2.81
CA VAL A 310 10.26 -2.95 2.81
C VAL A 310 8.90 -2.69 3.43
N ASN A 311 7.85 -2.94 2.67
CA ASN A 311 6.50 -2.85 3.19
C ASN A 311 6.21 -4.00 4.15
N ILE A 312 5.49 -3.74 5.23
CA ILE A 312 5.27 -4.72 6.29
C ILE A 312 3.78 -5.03 6.38
N CYS A 313 3.47 -6.32 6.51
CA CYS A 313 2.18 -6.83 6.94
C CYS A 313 2.41 -7.69 8.18
N TYR A 314 1.84 -7.33 9.33
CA TYR A 314 2.04 -8.05 10.58
C TYR A 314 0.70 -8.56 11.11
N TRP A 315 0.45 -9.84 10.90
CA TRP A 315 -0.69 -10.56 11.46
C TRP A 315 -0.38 -11.01 12.89
N SER A 316 -1.30 -10.73 13.81
CA SER A 316 -1.29 -11.22 15.18
C SER A 316 -2.52 -12.08 15.41
N VAL A 317 -2.30 -13.37 15.68
CA VAL A 317 -3.38 -14.34 15.95
C VAL A 317 -3.60 -14.39 17.45
N ARG A 318 -4.80 -14.03 17.90
CA ARG A 318 -5.13 -13.89 19.32
C ARG A 318 -6.36 -14.70 19.68
N ALA A 319 -6.57 -14.87 20.99
CA ALA A 319 -7.72 -15.62 21.51
C ALA A 319 -9.07 -15.04 21.02
N ASP A 320 -9.12 -13.73 20.82
CA ASP A 320 -10.33 -12.99 20.49
C ASP A 320 -10.47 -12.59 19.01
N GLY A 321 -9.49 -12.93 18.17
CA GLY A 321 -9.54 -12.69 16.72
C GLY A 321 -8.18 -12.52 16.06
N MET A 322 -8.19 -12.08 14.81
CA MET A 322 -7.00 -11.81 14.00
C MET A 322 -6.84 -10.31 13.77
N TYR A 323 -5.64 -9.84 14.01
CA TYR A 323 -5.29 -8.43 13.93
C TYR A 323 -4.20 -8.23 12.90
N LEU A 324 -4.23 -7.09 12.21
CA LEU A 324 -3.23 -6.70 11.23
C LEU A 324 -2.64 -5.34 11.59
N ALA A 325 -1.34 -5.19 11.39
CA ALA A 325 -0.63 -3.91 11.50
C ALA A 325 0.38 -3.78 10.36
N ASN A 326 0.74 -2.55 10.03
CA ASN A 326 1.64 -2.25 8.92
C ASN A 326 3.09 -1.98 9.36
N VAL A 327 3.45 -2.20 10.63
CA VAL A 327 4.79 -1.95 11.21
C VAL A 327 5.39 -3.25 11.77
N THR A 328 6.71 -3.30 11.98
CA THR A 328 7.35 -4.42 12.69
C THR A 328 7.23 -4.24 14.21
N SER A 329 7.01 -5.33 14.94
CA SER A 329 6.78 -5.32 16.39
C SER A 329 5.76 -4.25 16.83
N PRO A 330 4.50 -4.32 16.32
CA PRO A 330 3.54 -3.24 16.49
C PRO A 330 3.19 -3.03 17.97
N PRO A 331 3.17 -1.77 18.44
CA PRO A 331 2.51 -1.44 19.70
C PRO A 331 1.02 -1.78 19.62
N GLU A 332 0.37 -2.05 20.75
CA GLU A 332 -1.01 -2.55 20.80
C GLU A 332 -2.01 -1.67 20.02
N GLN A 333 -1.86 -0.33 20.07
CA GLN A 333 -2.75 0.59 19.37
C GLN A 333 -2.65 0.57 17.84
N PHE A 334 -1.66 -0.13 17.26
CA PHE A 334 -1.47 -0.23 15.81
C PHE A 334 -2.25 -1.38 15.19
N PHE A 335 -2.73 -2.30 16.03
CA PHE A 335 -3.45 -3.47 15.55
C PHE A 335 -4.89 -3.12 15.20
N GLN A 336 -5.27 -3.42 13.97
CA GLN A 336 -6.64 -3.37 13.51
C GLN A 336 -7.22 -4.77 13.50
N LYS A 337 -8.33 -4.97 14.20
CA LYS A 337 -9.03 -6.26 14.23
C LYS A 337 -9.78 -6.44 12.92
N LEU A 338 -9.31 -7.35 12.07
CA LEU A 338 -9.92 -7.59 10.75
C LEU A 338 -10.88 -8.76 10.77
N ASN A 339 -10.64 -9.72 11.65
CA ASN A 339 -11.55 -10.82 11.80
C ASN A 339 -11.76 -11.13 13.29
N PRO A 340 -13.00 -11.02 13.81
CA PRO A 340 -13.29 -11.55 15.12
C PRO A 340 -13.10 -13.05 15.18
N TRP A 341 -13.55 -13.81 14.15
CA TRP A 341 -13.24 -15.20 13.79
C TRP A 341 -13.87 -15.54 12.42
#